data_AF-A0A1A2PS52-F1
#
_entry.id   AF-A0A1A2PS52-F1
#
_cell.length_a   1.000
_cell.length_b   1.000
_cell.length_c   1.000
_cell.angle_alpha   90.00
_cell.angle_beta   90.00
_cell.angle_gamma   90.00
#
_symmetry.space_group_name_H-M   'P 1'
#
loop_
_entity.id
_entity.type
_entity.pdbx_description
1 polymer ?
#
loop_
_entity_poly.entity_id
_entity_poly.type
_entity_poly.pdbx_seq_one_letter_code
_entity_poly.pdbx_strand_id
1 'polypeptide(L)'
;MAVAGLTVCALVTACPARADVAPQPGHGYRLEPPAAPDPEAEVAELQRQVAELHDNWDSLTPAQRQQRLAQLQQQATTVSNAVQNLPPAQRPGVELRLLQTMLALFDLVRKAQGPNQPCYFPACLPGL
;
A
#
# COMPACT_ATOMS: atom_id res chain seq x y z
N MET A 1 -52.37 38.34 -0.41
CA MET A 1 -53.42 37.30 -0.30
C MET A 1 -52.75 36.08 0.36
N ALA A 2 -52.67 36.00 1.70
CA ALA A 2 -53.68 35.44 2.62
C ALA A 2 -53.68 33.88 2.63
N VAL A 3 -53.65 33.05 3.70
CA VAL A 3 -53.36 33.05 5.17
C VAL A 3 -53.24 31.55 5.60
N ALA A 4 -52.52 31.24 6.69
CA ALA A 4 -52.64 30.08 7.63
C ALA A 4 -52.37 28.63 7.14
N GLY A 5 -51.89 27.68 7.96
CA GLY A 5 -51.76 27.67 9.43
C GLY A 5 -50.92 26.49 9.96
N LEU A 6 -50.59 26.57 11.25
CA LEU A 6 -49.76 25.69 12.07
C LEU A 6 -50.43 24.35 12.36
N THR A 7 -49.69 23.24 12.46
CA THR A 7 -49.93 22.23 13.52
C THR A 7 -48.70 21.33 13.78
N VAL A 8 -48.28 21.26 15.04
CA VAL A 8 -47.38 20.25 15.63
C VAL A 8 -48.19 19.00 15.92
N CYS A 9 -47.65 17.80 15.67
CA CYS A 9 -47.99 16.60 16.44
C CYS A 9 -46.80 15.64 16.53
N ALA A 10 -46.56 15.17 17.74
CA ALA A 10 -45.47 14.30 18.15
C ALA A 10 -45.86 12.82 18.09
N LEU A 11 -44.87 11.97 18.44
CA LEU A 11 -44.96 10.66 19.11
C LEU A 11 -44.59 9.42 18.27
N VAL A 12 -43.52 8.79 18.76
CA VAL A 12 -43.03 7.41 18.58
C VAL A 12 -44.11 6.38 18.90
N THR A 13 -44.27 5.33 18.07
CA THR A 13 -44.68 3.95 18.45
C THR A 13 -44.56 3.05 17.20
N ALA A 14 -43.59 2.14 17.13
CA ALA A 14 -43.64 0.71 17.47
C ALA A 14 -44.51 -0.19 16.54
N CYS A 15 -43.87 -1.27 16.04
CA CYS A 15 -44.33 -2.50 15.34
C CYS A 15 -45.69 -3.08 15.79
N PRO A 16 -46.33 -4.11 15.14
CA PRO A 16 -45.75 -5.15 14.27
C PRO A 16 -46.62 -5.66 13.08
N ALA A 17 -45.99 -6.27 12.09
CA ALA A 17 -46.63 -7.37 11.35
C ALA A 17 -45.64 -8.55 11.36
N ARG A 18 -45.71 -9.33 12.44
CA ARG A 18 -45.02 -10.61 12.60
C ARG A 18 -45.99 -11.73 12.24
N ALA A 19 -45.59 -12.56 11.27
CA ALA A 19 -45.97 -13.97 11.14
C ALA A 19 -44.86 -14.60 10.29
N ASP A 20 -43.72 -14.87 10.89
CA ASP A 20 -43.33 -16.19 11.41
C ASP A 20 -42.89 -17.14 10.28
N VAL A 21 -41.63 -16.98 9.89
CA VAL A 21 -40.78 -18.10 9.52
C VAL A 21 -39.42 -17.85 10.21
N ALA A 22 -39.05 -18.72 11.12
CA ALA A 22 -37.69 -18.85 11.61
C ALA A 22 -37.12 -20.18 11.07
N PRO A 23 -35.79 -20.36 10.99
CA PRO A 23 -34.70 -19.43 10.78
C PRO A 23 -33.85 -19.85 9.56
N GLN A 24 -33.31 -18.90 8.79
CA GLN A 24 -31.99 -19.11 8.18
C GLN A 24 -31.21 -17.82 8.32
N PRO A 25 -30.06 -17.83 9.03
CA PRO A 25 -29.05 -16.81 8.82
C PRO A 25 -28.49 -17.09 7.44
N GLY A 26 -29.21 -16.60 6.42
CA GLY A 26 -28.58 -16.28 5.17
C GLY A 26 -27.56 -15.21 5.53
N HIS A 27 -26.35 -15.63 5.85
CA HIS A 27 -25.16 -14.84 5.60
C HIS A 27 -25.27 -14.46 4.13
N GLY A 28 -25.96 -13.36 3.88
CA GLY A 28 -25.75 -12.57 2.69
C GLY A 28 -24.29 -12.22 2.78
N TYR A 29 -23.45 -13.09 2.25
CA TYR A 29 -22.19 -12.70 1.69
C TYR A 29 -22.58 -11.66 0.65
N ARG A 30 -22.72 -10.40 1.10
CA ARG A 30 -22.26 -9.30 0.30
C ARG A 30 -20.85 -9.72 0.00
N LEU A 31 -20.65 -10.21 -1.21
CA LEU A 31 -19.34 -10.26 -1.82
C LEU A 31 -18.92 -8.80 -1.89
N GLU A 32 -18.43 -8.29 -0.75
CA GLU A 32 -17.49 -7.20 -0.76
C GLU A 32 -16.45 -7.63 -1.78
N PRO A 33 -16.26 -6.85 -2.86
CA PRO A 33 -15.14 -7.10 -3.75
C PRO A 33 -13.92 -7.29 -2.86
N PRO A 34 -13.07 -8.31 -3.10
CA PRO A 34 -11.84 -8.45 -2.33
C PRO A 34 -11.21 -7.07 -2.27
N ALA A 35 -10.93 -6.59 -1.06
CA ALA A 35 -10.36 -5.26 -0.85
C ALA A 35 -9.25 -5.11 -1.89
N ALA A 36 -9.43 -4.16 -2.80
CA ALA A 36 -8.46 -3.94 -3.86
C ALA A 36 -7.10 -3.78 -3.17
N PRO A 37 -6.03 -4.41 -3.68
CA PRO A 37 -4.72 -4.30 -3.07
C PRO A 37 -4.43 -2.83 -2.82
N ASP A 38 -4.26 -2.45 -1.56
CA ASP A 38 -4.19 -1.06 -1.14
C ASP A 38 -2.77 -0.55 -1.43
N PRO A 39 -2.58 0.31 -2.44
CA PRO A 39 -1.25 0.74 -2.83
C PRO A 39 -0.61 1.65 -1.79
N GLU A 40 -1.39 2.28 -0.89
CA GLU A 40 -0.82 3.06 0.21
C GLU A 40 -0.18 2.13 1.25
N ALA A 41 -0.85 1.02 1.57
CA ALA A 41 -0.30 -0.03 2.44
C ALA A 41 0.96 -0.67 1.82
N GLU A 42 0.96 -0.93 0.51
CA GLU A 42 2.13 -1.46 -0.21
C GLU A 42 3.31 -0.49 -0.19
N VAL A 43 3.06 0.82 -0.33
CA VAL A 43 4.11 1.85 -0.17
C VAL A 43 4.64 1.88 1.28
N ALA A 44 3.76 1.77 2.28
CA ALA A 44 4.16 1.73 3.68
C ALA A 44 5.01 0.49 3.99
N GLU A 45 4.68 -0.66 3.41
CA GLU A 45 5.43 -1.90 3.56
C GLU A 45 6.79 -1.83 2.84
N LEU A 46 6.84 -1.26 1.64
CA LEU A 46 8.10 -0.99 0.94
C LEU A 46 8.98 -0.05 1.78
N GLN A 47 8.41 1.00 2.35
CA GLN A 47 9.12 1.95 3.21
C GLN A 47 9.68 1.25 4.45
N ARG A 48 8.90 0.37 5.09
CA ARG A 48 9.35 -0.40 6.25
C ARG A 48 10.54 -1.30 5.90
N GLN A 49 10.46 -2.04 4.79
CA GLN A 49 11.54 -2.95 4.40
C GLN A 49 12.82 -2.20 3.98
N VAL A 50 12.69 -1.04 3.33
CA VAL A 50 13.84 -0.17 3.02
C VAL A 50 14.47 0.35 4.30
N ALA A 51 13.67 0.78 5.28
CA ALA A 51 14.16 1.24 6.57
C ALA A 51 14.84 0.12 7.36
N GLU A 52 14.25 -1.08 7.39
CA GLU A 52 14.85 -2.27 8.02
C GLU A 52 16.19 -2.63 7.38
N LEU A 53 16.26 -2.64 6.04
CA LEU A 53 17.51 -2.90 5.32
C LEU A 53 18.56 -1.83 5.61
N HIS A 54 18.15 -0.57 5.72
CA HIS A 54 19.04 0.54 6.06
C HIS A 54 19.61 0.39 7.48
N ASP A 55 18.75 0.09 8.46
CA ASP A 55 19.14 -0.11 9.86
C ASP A 55 20.08 -1.31 10.04
N ASN A 56 19.73 -2.43 9.40
CA ASN A 56 20.50 -3.67 9.47
C ASN A 56 21.64 -3.73 8.45
N TRP A 57 21.90 -2.64 7.72
CA TRP A 57 22.82 -2.64 6.59
C TRP A 57 24.19 -3.21 6.97
N ASP A 58 24.81 -2.71 8.05
CA ASP A 58 26.16 -3.11 8.45
C ASP A 58 26.23 -4.58 8.92
N SER A 59 25.15 -5.04 9.55
CA SER A 59 25.01 -6.41 10.08
C SER A 59 24.85 -7.48 8.99
N LEU A 60 24.45 -7.10 7.77
CA LEU A 60 24.23 -8.04 6.66
C LEU A 60 25.50 -8.31 5.85
N THR A 61 25.63 -9.53 5.33
CA THR A 61 26.71 -9.87 4.38
C THR A 61 26.50 -9.17 3.03
N PRO A 62 27.56 -8.93 2.23
CA PRO A 62 27.44 -8.28 0.92
C PRO A 62 26.43 -8.96 -0.01
N ALA A 63 26.44 -10.30 -0.06
CA ALA A 63 25.51 -11.07 -0.88
C ALA A 63 24.05 -10.92 -0.43
N GLN A 64 23.79 -10.89 0.89
CA GLN A 64 22.44 -10.66 1.43
C GLN A 64 21.94 -9.24 1.12
N ARG A 65 22.80 -8.23 1.27
CA ARG A 65 22.47 -6.83 0.91
C ARG A 65 22.03 -6.74 -0.55
N GLN A 66 22.78 -7.39 -1.44
CA GLN A 66 22.51 -7.43 -2.88
C GLN A 66 21.18 -8.14 -3.21
N GLN A 67 20.94 -9.30 -2.61
CA GLN A 67 19.68 -10.03 -2.80
C GLN A 67 18.47 -9.21 -2.32
N ARG A 68 18.57 -8.58 -1.14
CA ARG A 68 17.50 -7.72 -0.58
C ARG A 68 17.28 -6.46 -1.43
N LEU A 69 18.36 -5.82 -1.89
CA LEU A 69 18.27 -4.68 -2.80
C LEU A 69 17.58 -5.03 -4.12
N ALA A 70 17.90 -6.18 -4.72
CA ALA A 70 17.25 -6.62 -5.95
C ALA A 70 15.75 -6.85 -5.73
N GLN A 71 15.38 -7.51 -4.63
CA GLN A 71 13.99 -7.73 -4.24
C GLN A 71 13.23 -6.40 -4.05
N LEU A 72 13.82 -5.44 -3.33
CA LEU A 72 13.19 -4.13 -3.08
C LEU A 72 13.04 -3.31 -4.35
N GLN A 73 14.00 -3.35 -5.27
CA GLN A 73 13.88 -2.66 -6.57
C GLN A 73 12.74 -3.23 -7.42
N GLN A 74 12.57 -4.56 -7.42
CA GLN A 74 11.44 -5.20 -8.11
C GLN A 74 10.11 -4.79 -7.46
N GLN A 75 10.02 -4.85 -6.13
CA GLN A 75 8.81 -4.43 -5.43
C GLN A 75 8.49 -2.96 -5.67
N ALA A 76 9.48 -2.08 -5.60
CA ALA A 76 9.30 -0.65 -5.84
C ALA A 76 8.76 -0.36 -7.25
N THR A 77 9.18 -1.14 -8.25
CA THR A 77 8.63 -1.06 -9.61
C THR A 77 7.16 -1.46 -9.64
N THR A 78 6.80 -2.56 -8.99
CA THR A 78 5.39 -3.01 -8.90
C THR A 78 4.52 -1.97 -8.19
N VAL A 79 4.98 -1.46 -7.05
CA VAL A 79 4.26 -0.45 -6.26
C VAL A 79 4.13 0.86 -7.03
N SER A 80 5.18 1.29 -7.73
CA SER A 80 5.13 2.47 -8.60
C SER A 80 4.07 2.34 -9.70
N ASN A 81 3.99 1.18 -10.35
CA ASN A 81 2.92 0.92 -11.32
C ASN A 81 1.53 0.95 -10.66
N ALA A 82 1.37 0.42 -9.44
CA ALA A 82 0.11 0.47 -8.72
C ALA A 82 -0.31 1.90 -8.36
N VAL A 83 0.63 2.73 -7.88
CA VAL A 83 0.38 4.15 -7.54
C VAL A 83 0.01 4.96 -8.78
N GLN A 84 0.64 4.71 -9.93
CA GLN A 84 0.31 5.38 -11.19
C GLN A 84 -1.14 5.08 -11.65
N ASN A 85 -1.66 3.91 -11.29
CA ASN A 85 -3.05 3.50 -11.58
C ASN A 85 -4.08 4.05 -10.58
N LEU A 86 -3.65 4.76 -9.53
CA LEU A 86 -4.57 5.35 -8.55
C LEU A 86 -5.40 6.50 -9.13
N PRO A 87 -6.60 6.75 -8.55
CA PRO A 87 -7.38 7.95 -8.83
C PRO A 87 -6.57 9.22 -8.51
N PRO A 88 -6.71 10.28 -9.32
CA PRO A 88 -5.90 11.51 -9.18
C PRO A 88 -6.11 12.25 -7.85
N ALA A 89 -7.22 12.01 -7.14
CA ALA A 89 -7.45 12.57 -5.81
C ALA A 89 -6.54 11.98 -4.73
N GLN A 90 -6.07 10.74 -4.89
CA GLN A 90 -5.28 10.01 -3.89
C GLN A 90 -3.79 9.93 -4.26
N ARG A 91 -3.50 9.97 -5.56
CA ARG A 91 -2.14 9.85 -6.11
C ARG A 91 -1.10 10.78 -5.46
N PRO A 92 -1.35 12.09 -5.25
CA PRO A 92 -0.31 13.00 -4.76
C PRO A 92 0.24 12.63 -3.38
N GLY A 93 -0.62 12.16 -2.48
CA GLY A 93 -0.22 11.78 -1.13
C GLY A 93 0.63 10.51 -1.10
N VAL A 94 0.23 9.49 -1.88
CA VAL A 94 0.91 8.21 -1.96
C VAL A 94 2.21 8.33 -2.77
N GLU A 95 2.21 9.11 -3.85
CA GLU A 95 3.36 9.37 -4.71
C GLU A 95 4.50 10.05 -3.95
N LEU A 96 4.21 11.03 -3.09
CA LEU A 96 5.25 11.67 -2.26
C LEU A 96 5.92 10.68 -1.31
N ARG A 97 5.15 9.75 -0.73
CA ARG A 97 5.66 8.73 0.19
C ARG A 97 6.51 7.68 -0.56
N LEU A 98 6.06 7.29 -1.75
CA LEU A 98 6.81 6.42 -2.66
C LEU A 98 8.12 7.06 -3.10
N LEU A 99 8.11 8.35 -3.48
CA LEU A 99 9.29 9.07 -3.95
C LEU A 99 10.39 9.12 -2.87
N GLN A 100 10.01 9.43 -1.62
CA GLN A 100 10.94 9.41 -0.49
C GLN A 100 11.55 8.02 -0.27
N THR A 101 10.72 6.98 -0.38
CA THR A 101 11.18 5.59 -0.25
C THR A 101 12.15 5.19 -1.36
N MET A 102 11.88 5.62 -2.60
CA MET A 102 12.77 5.41 -3.75
C MET A 102 14.13 6.09 -3.58
N LEU A 103 14.16 7.31 -3.02
CA LEU A 103 15.41 8.01 -2.72
C LEU A 103 16.24 7.26 -1.67
N ALA A 104 15.61 6.77 -0.60
CA ALA A 104 16.29 5.96 0.43
C ALA A 104 16.83 4.63 -0.14
N LEU A 105 16.05 3.97 -1.00
CA LEU A 105 16.49 2.77 -1.70
C LEU A 105 17.68 3.06 -2.64
N PHE A 106 17.65 4.18 -3.37
CA PHE A 106 18.73 4.58 -4.26
C PHE A 106 20.04 4.87 -3.51
N ASP A 107 19.95 5.51 -2.34
CA ASP A 107 21.12 5.73 -1.48
C ASP A 107 21.75 4.39 -1.05
N LEU A 108 20.94 3.41 -0.64
CA LEU A 108 21.41 2.06 -0.32
C LEU A 108 22.05 1.36 -1.52
N VAL A 109 21.47 1.48 -2.72
CA VAL A 109 22.06 0.94 -3.95
C VAL A 109 23.44 1.56 -4.19
N ARG A 110 23.58 2.89 -4.08
CA ARG A 110 24.87 3.56 -4.21
C ARG A 110 25.87 3.13 -3.13
N LYS A 111 25.42 2.94 -1.90
CA LYS A 111 26.25 2.42 -0.80
C LYS A 111 26.73 1.00 -1.09
N ALA A 112 25.92 0.17 -1.75
CA ALA A 112 26.29 -1.17 -2.18
C ALA A 112 27.34 -1.16 -3.29
N GLN A 113 27.27 -0.21 -4.22
CA GLN A 113 28.12 -0.10 -5.41
C GLN A 113 29.50 0.57 -5.16
N GLY A 114 29.96 0.66 -3.91
CA GLY A 114 31.18 1.38 -3.55
C GLY A 114 32.44 1.02 -4.36
N PRO A 115 33.49 1.87 -4.33
CA PRO A 115 34.63 1.88 -5.28
C PRO A 115 35.52 0.62 -5.33
N ASN A 116 35.22 -0.40 -4.51
CA ASN A 116 35.97 -1.66 -4.43
C ASN A 116 35.12 -2.90 -4.78
N GLN A 117 33.96 -2.74 -5.40
CA GLN A 117 33.10 -3.87 -5.80
C GLN A 117 33.43 -4.25 -7.26
N PRO A 118 34.06 -5.42 -7.51
CA PRO A 118 34.39 -5.86 -8.87
C PRO A 118 33.11 -6.32 -9.55
N CYS A 119 32.43 -5.36 -10.18
CA CYS A 119 31.27 -5.54 -11.05
C CYS A 119 30.04 -6.18 -10.37
N TYR A 120 28.85 -5.64 -10.65
CA TYR A 120 27.56 -6.23 -10.29
C TYR A 120 26.80 -6.52 -11.60
N PHE A 121 26.34 -7.76 -11.76
CA PHE A 121 25.84 -8.39 -13.00
C PHE A 121 24.72 -7.57 -13.71
N PRO A 122 24.60 -7.64 -15.07
CA PRO A 122 24.97 -8.79 -15.88
C PRO A 122 26.38 -8.82 -16.48
N ALA A 123 27.16 -7.75 -16.36
CA ALA A 123 28.48 -7.68 -17.00
C ALA A 123 29.59 -7.45 -15.98
N CYS A 124 29.82 -8.45 -15.13
CA CYS A 124 31.13 -8.66 -14.54
C CYS A 124 31.95 -9.42 -15.57
N LEU A 125 32.68 -8.71 -16.44
CA LEU A 125 33.76 -9.31 -17.19
C LEU A 125 34.90 -9.58 -16.19
N PRO A 126 35.19 -10.84 -15.82
CA PRO A 126 36.46 -11.15 -15.19
C PRO A 126 37.56 -10.73 -16.18
N GLY A 127 38.58 -10.05 -15.67
CA GLY A 127 39.63 -9.41 -16.46
C GLY A 127 40.04 -10.21 -17.70
N LEU A 128 39.95 -9.53 -18.84
CA LEU A 128 40.76 -9.79 -20.03
C LEU A 128 41.68 -8.59 -20.21
#